data_AF-A0AAF3FA51-F1
#
_entry.id   AF-A0AAF3FA51-F1
#
_cell.length_a   1.000
_cell.length_b   1.000
_cell.length_c   1.000
_cell.angle_alpha   90.00
_cell.angle_beta   90.00
_cell.angle_gamma   90.00
#
_symmetry.space_group_name_H-M   'P 1'
#
loop_
_entity.id
_entity.type
_entity.pdbx_description
1 polymer ?
#
loop_
_entity_poly.entity_id
_entity_poly.type
_entity_poly.pdbx_seq_one_letter_code
_entity_poly.pdbx_strand_id
1 'polypeptide(L)'
;MLRFLAFFSINALVIHSQTLPACTSCPPNGIWSDWSDSGSCSATCGLFGTVTQTRTCTSASAGCPCDAANTSRTIACPVSPLCLGTIDQQCMSPYTKWANNDLKKSVCGNVTSSDDYVPPTCTM
;
A
#
# COMPACT_ATOMS: atom_id res chain seq x y z
N MET A 1 -6.29 7.64 -75.14
CA MET A 1 -5.18 6.80 -75.67
C MET A 1 -4.08 6.87 -74.60
N LEU A 2 -3.56 5.82 -73.99
CA LEU A 2 -3.61 4.37 -74.15
C LEU A 2 -3.17 3.77 -72.78
N ARG A 3 -3.78 2.65 -72.41
CA ARG A 3 -3.55 1.87 -71.17
C ARG A 3 -2.13 1.31 -71.10
N PHE A 4 -1.54 1.15 -69.90
CA PHE A 4 -0.73 -0.05 -69.58
C PHE A 4 -0.85 -0.39 -68.10
N LEU A 5 -1.68 -1.39 -67.82
CA LEU A 5 -1.58 -2.20 -66.62
C LEU A 5 -0.32 -3.08 -66.77
N ALA A 6 0.60 -3.01 -65.82
CA ALA A 6 1.66 -4.00 -65.67
C ALA A 6 1.62 -4.52 -64.23
N PHE A 7 0.90 -5.63 -64.07
CA PHE A 7 1.08 -6.54 -62.95
C PHE A 7 2.47 -7.17 -63.08
N PHE A 8 3.43 -6.69 -62.29
CA PHE A 8 4.63 -7.48 -62.02
C PHE A 8 4.51 -8.05 -60.61
N SER A 9 4.15 -9.33 -60.59
CA SER A 9 4.27 -10.25 -59.47
C SER A 9 5.69 -10.20 -58.92
N ILE A 10 5.91 -9.46 -57.85
CA ILE A 10 7.05 -9.69 -56.97
C ILE A 10 6.46 -10.24 -55.69
N ASN A 11 6.47 -11.57 -55.58
CA ASN A 11 6.40 -12.26 -54.29
C ASN A 11 7.66 -11.87 -53.53
N ALA A 12 7.71 -10.65 -53.00
CA ALA A 12 8.57 -10.37 -51.88
C ALA A 12 7.93 -11.14 -50.73
N LEU A 13 8.54 -12.27 -50.35
CA LEU A 13 8.49 -12.69 -48.96
C LEU A 13 8.99 -11.48 -48.17
N VAL A 14 8.05 -10.61 -47.79
CA VAL A 14 8.23 -9.78 -46.62
C VAL A 14 8.35 -10.81 -45.52
N ILE A 15 9.60 -11.18 -45.21
CA ILE A 15 9.94 -11.64 -43.88
C ILE A 15 9.51 -10.44 -43.05
N HIS A 16 8.27 -10.46 -42.59
CA HIS A 16 7.88 -9.65 -41.46
C HIS A 16 8.77 -10.21 -40.38
N SER A 17 9.98 -9.66 -40.28
CA SER A 17 10.80 -9.72 -39.10
C SER A 17 9.97 -8.96 -38.09
N GLN A 18 8.99 -9.67 -37.51
CA GLN A 18 8.43 -9.33 -36.23
C GLN A 18 9.53 -9.67 -35.23
N THR A 19 10.62 -8.89 -35.30
CA THR A 19 11.30 -8.46 -34.11
C THR A 19 10.22 -7.78 -33.30
N LEU A 20 9.65 -8.53 -32.35
CA LEU A 20 8.80 -7.96 -31.31
C LEU A 20 9.49 -6.67 -30.86
N PRO A 21 8.82 -5.51 -30.93
CA PRO A 21 9.41 -4.30 -30.40
C PRO A 21 9.69 -4.60 -28.92
N ALA A 22 10.97 -4.64 -28.56
CA ALA A 22 11.41 -4.74 -27.18
C ALA A 22 11.10 -3.40 -26.50
N CYS A 23 9.83 -3.12 -26.31
CA CYS A 23 9.28 -1.98 -25.62
C CYS A 23 7.99 -2.47 -24.95
N THR A 24 8.12 -3.44 -24.06
CA THR A 24 7.16 -3.56 -22.97
C THR A 24 7.33 -2.29 -22.15
N SER A 25 6.48 -1.29 -22.36
CA SER A 25 6.49 -0.06 -21.58
C SER A 25 6.38 -0.44 -20.10
N CYS A 26 7.45 -0.23 -19.34
CA CYS A 26 7.43 -0.56 -17.93
C CYS A 26 6.37 0.30 -17.22
N PRO A 27 5.58 -0.27 -16.31
CA PRO A 27 4.73 0.54 -15.46
C PRO A 27 5.63 1.49 -14.65
N PRO A 28 5.23 2.76 -14.47
CA PRO A 28 5.95 3.69 -13.61
C PRO A 28 6.16 3.08 -12.23
N ASN A 29 7.40 3.09 -11.73
CA ASN A 29 7.83 2.50 -10.45
C ASN A 29 7.76 0.96 -10.34
N GLY A 30 7.61 0.26 -11.46
CA GLY A 30 7.57 -1.21 -11.50
C GLY A 30 6.35 -1.81 -10.80
N ILE A 31 6.39 -3.12 -10.58
CA ILE A 31 5.36 -3.88 -9.89
C ILE A 31 5.97 -4.43 -8.60
N TRP A 32 5.23 -4.24 -7.50
CA TRP A 32 5.63 -4.68 -6.18
C TRP A 32 4.83 -5.91 -5.74
N SER A 33 5.43 -6.73 -4.87
CA SER A 33 4.69 -7.69 -4.06
C SER A 33 3.75 -6.96 -3.09
N ASP A 34 2.85 -7.73 -2.49
CA ASP A 34 2.16 -7.29 -1.29
C ASP A 34 3.16 -6.98 -0.17
N TRP A 35 2.70 -6.14 0.77
CA TRP A 35 3.45 -5.82 1.98
C TRP A 35 3.35 -6.99 2.95
N SER A 36 4.49 -7.35 3.54
CA SER A 36 4.59 -8.40 4.55
C SER A 36 5.29 -7.87 5.78
N ASP A 37 4.83 -8.29 6.96
CA ASP A 37 5.48 -7.94 8.22
C ASP A 37 6.87 -8.59 8.27
N SER A 38 7.91 -7.80 8.55
CA SER A 38 9.29 -8.29 8.65
C SER A 38 9.62 -8.87 10.03
N GLY A 39 8.65 -8.85 10.95
CA GLY A 39 8.79 -9.30 12.33
C GLY A 39 7.49 -9.10 13.09
N SER A 40 7.53 -9.36 14.40
CA SER A 40 6.37 -9.16 15.27
C SER A 40 6.14 -7.68 15.57
N CYS A 41 4.89 -7.35 15.96
CA CYS A 41 4.56 -6.05 16.51
C CYS A 41 5.46 -5.72 17.72
N SER A 42 5.92 -4.47 17.81
CA SER A 42 6.81 -4.03 18.91
C SER A 42 6.14 -4.06 20.29
N ALA A 43 4.80 -4.09 20.32
CA ALA A 43 4.01 -4.23 21.54
C ALA A 43 3.28 -5.58 21.57
N THR A 44 3.12 -6.12 22.78
CA THR A 44 2.32 -7.32 23.05
C THR A 44 0.96 -7.00 23.66
N CYS A 45 0.71 -5.73 23.98
CA CYS A 45 -0.56 -5.21 24.48
C CYS A 45 -0.76 -3.74 24.06
N GLY A 46 -2.01 -3.29 23.99
CA GLY A 46 -2.35 -1.89 23.68
C GLY A 46 -2.24 -1.50 22.20
N LEU A 47 -2.51 -0.22 21.92
CA LEU A 47 -2.62 0.31 20.55
C LEU A 47 -1.44 1.20 20.17
N PHE A 48 -0.27 0.99 20.79
CA PHE A 48 0.95 1.78 20.57
C PHE A 48 2.06 1.02 19.82
N GLY A 49 1.80 -0.24 19.46
CA GLY A 49 2.76 -1.06 18.74
C GLY A 49 2.98 -0.60 17.31
N THR A 50 4.19 -0.83 16.81
CA THR A 50 4.58 -0.62 15.41
C THR A 50 5.24 -1.86 14.85
N VAL A 51 5.05 -2.11 13.56
CA VAL A 51 5.71 -3.18 12.81
C VAL A 51 6.31 -2.63 11.53
N THR A 52 7.48 -3.15 11.17
CA THR A 52 8.09 -2.88 9.88
C THR A 52 7.51 -3.84 8.84
N GLN A 53 7.04 -3.29 7.73
CA GLN A 53 6.62 -4.06 6.57
C GLN A 53 7.63 -3.91 5.45
N THR A 54 7.90 -5.02 4.77
CA THR A 54 8.76 -5.06 3.59
C THR A 54 7.99 -5.60 2.40
N ARG A 55 8.49 -5.29 1.21
CA ARG A 55 7.99 -5.80 -0.07
C ARG A 55 9.13 -5.93 -1.06
N THR A 56 8.91 -6.70 -2.13
CA THR A 56 9.92 -6.95 -3.16
C THR A 56 9.43 -6.49 -4.53
N CYS A 57 10.37 -6.06 -5.38
CA CYS A 57 10.06 -5.67 -6.76
C CYS A 57 9.93 -6.92 -7.62
N THR A 58 8.71 -7.25 -8.03
CA THR A 58 8.43 -8.48 -8.81
C THR A 58 8.68 -8.29 -10.29
N SER A 59 8.69 -7.04 -10.78
CA SER A 59 8.96 -6.73 -12.19
C SER A 59 10.45 -6.55 -12.53
N ALA A 60 11.35 -6.62 -11.54
CA ALA A 60 12.78 -6.40 -11.75
C ALA A 60 13.37 -7.41 -12.75
N SER A 61 12.95 -8.68 -12.69
CA SER A 61 13.37 -9.74 -13.61
C SER A 61 12.88 -9.52 -15.05
N ALA A 62 11.83 -8.73 -15.24
CA ALA A 62 11.31 -8.35 -16.55
C ALA A 62 11.96 -7.06 -17.10
N GLY A 63 13.01 -6.54 -16.45
CA GLY A 63 13.69 -5.31 -16.87
C GLY A 63 12.97 -4.03 -16.47
N CYS A 64 11.97 -4.11 -15.59
CA CYS A 64 11.22 -2.96 -15.09
C CYS A 64 11.56 -2.71 -13.61
N PRO A 65 12.56 -1.84 -13.33
CA PRO A 65 13.00 -1.59 -11.96
C PRO A 65 11.95 -0.80 -11.17
N CYS A 66 11.88 -1.07 -9.88
CA CYS A 66 11.09 -0.30 -8.93
C CYS A 66 11.95 0.74 -8.20
N ASP A 67 11.31 1.66 -7.48
CA ASP A 67 12.00 2.63 -6.61
C ASP A 67 12.69 1.92 -5.42
N ALA A 68 14.01 1.99 -5.37
CA ALA A 68 14.82 1.37 -4.31
C ALA A 68 14.51 1.93 -2.91
N ALA A 69 13.98 3.14 -2.79
CA ALA A 69 13.61 3.74 -1.51
C ALA A 69 12.32 3.14 -0.91
N ASN A 70 11.49 2.48 -1.72
CA ASN A 70 10.14 2.07 -1.31
C ASN A 70 10.04 0.55 -1.06
N THR A 71 11.03 0.02 -0.34
CA THR A 71 11.16 -1.40 0.01
C THR A 71 10.69 -1.71 1.43
N SER A 72 10.62 -0.69 2.29
CA SER A 72 10.27 -0.81 3.71
C SER A 72 9.39 0.35 4.16
N ARG A 73 8.46 0.08 5.08
CA ARG A 73 7.66 1.09 5.79
C ARG A 73 7.40 0.67 7.23
N THR A 74 7.21 1.63 8.12
CA THR A 74 6.74 1.37 9.49
C THR A 74 5.26 1.70 9.58
N ILE A 75 4.46 0.77 10.09
CA ILE A 75 3.03 0.97 10.31
C ILE A 75 2.64 0.68 11.76
N ALA A 76 1.48 1.21 12.14
CA ALA A 76 0.77 0.86 13.35
C ALA A 76 0.35 -0.60 13.38
N CYS A 77 0.54 -1.28 14.52
CA CYS A 77 -0.02 -2.60 14.80
C CYS A 77 -0.73 -2.59 16.16
N PRO A 78 -2.07 -2.52 16.18
CA PRO A 78 -2.84 -2.64 17.42
C PRO A 78 -2.88 -4.10 17.87
N VAL A 79 -2.62 -4.33 19.17
CA VAL A 79 -2.64 -5.67 19.77
C VAL A 79 -3.60 -5.71 20.96
N SER A 80 -4.36 -6.80 21.06
CA SER A 80 -5.24 -7.10 22.19
C SER A 80 -4.57 -8.10 23.14
N PRO A 81 -4.68 -7.95 24.47
CA PRO A 81 -5.51 -7.00 25.22
C PRO A 81 -4.87 -5.62 25.39
N LEU A 82 -5.63 -4.66 25.94
CA LEU A 82 -5.03 -3.42 26.45
C LEU A 82 -4.03 -3.75 27.56
N CYS A 83 -2.91 -3.02 27.66
CA CYS A 83 -1.94 -3.25 28.72
C CYS A 83 -2.56 -3.01 30.11
N LEU A 84 -2.34 -3.97 31.01
CA LEU A 84 -2.66 -3.85 32.43
C LEU A 84 -1.59 -2.98 33.11
N GLY A 85 -1.69 -1.66 32.97
CA GLY A 85 -0.66 -0.71 33.40
C GLY A 85 -1.04 0.75 33.10
N THR A 86 -0.09 1.68 33.32
CA THR A 86 -0.31 3.14 33.31
C THR A 86 -1.16 3.57 32.13
N ILE A 87 -2.23 4.27 32.48
CA ILE A 87 -3.31 4.65 31.59
C ILE A 87 -2.73 5.44 30.40
N ASP A 88 -1.67 6.22 30.57
CA ASP A 88 -1.27 7.27 29.63
C ASP A 88 -0.50 6.84 28.37
N GLN A 89 -0.18 5.55 28.16
CA GLN A 89 0.65 5.08 27.02
C GLN A 89 -0.12 4.31 25.92
N GLN A 90 -1.45 4.32 25.92
CA GLN A 90 -2.22 3.37 25.10
C GLN A 90 -2.46 3.79 23.64
N CYS A 91 -2.05 4.99 23.22
CA CYS A 91 -2.40 5.54 21.90
C CYS A 91 -1.16 5.98 21.11
N MET A 92 -1.09 5.65 19.82
CA MET A 92 -0.08 6.22 18.93
C MET A 92 -0.40 7.67 18.59
N SER A 93 0.64 8.49 18.46
CA SER A 93 0.53 9.82 17.85
C SER A 93 -0.19 9.75 16.49
N PRO A 94 -1.14 10.65 16.19
CA PRO A 94 -1.53 11.85 16.95
C PRO A 94 -2.66 11.63 17.97
N TYR A 95 -3.06 10.39 18.23
CA TYR A 95 -4.21 10.08 19.06
C TYR A 95 -3.86 10.16 20.55
N THR A 96 -4.74 10.78 21.33
CA THR A 96 -4.62 10.87 22.78
C THR A 96 -5.66 9.96 23.43
N LYS A 97 -5.36 9.50 24.65
CA LYS A 97 -6.26 8.69 25.44
C LYS A 97 -7.39 9.53 26.04
N TRP A 98 -8.61 9.02 25.97
CA TRP A 98 -9.77 9.56 26.69
C TRP A 98 -10.56 8.46 27.40
N ALA A 99 -11.27 8.81 28.47
CA ALA A 99 -12.12 7.88 29.21
C ALA A 99 -13.55 7.94 28.64
N ASN A 100 -14.01 6.82 28.07
CA ASN A 100 -15.39 6.69 27.65
C ASN A 100 -16.22 6.19 28.85
N ASN A 101 -17.11 7.06 29.35
CA ASN A 101 -17.95 6.80 30.51
C ASN A 101 -19.06 5.77 30.25
N ASP A 102 -19.49 5.62 29.00
CA ASP A 102 -20.54 4.68 28.58
C ASP A 102 -19.98 3.26 28.47
N LEU A 103 -18.78 3.14 27.89
CA LEU A 103 -18.08 1.88 27.71
C LEU A 103 -17.33 1.44 28.98
N LYS A 104 -17.22 2.31 29.98
CA LYS A 104 -16.34 2.14 31.16
C LYS A 104 -14.92 1.73 30.75
N LYS A 105 -14.45 2.28 29.64
CA LYS A 105 -13.20 1.88 28.98
C LYS A 105 -12.45 3.10 28.49
N SER A 106 -11.14 2.95 28.36
CA SER A 106 -10.31 3.94 27.71
C SER A 106 -10.28 3.73 26.20
N VAL A 107 -10.32 4.83 25.45
CA VAL A 107 -10.35 4.84 23.98
C VAL A 107 -9.29 5.83 23.47
N CYS A 108 -8.76 5.60 22.27
CA CYS A 108 -7.85 6.52 21.59
C CYS A 108 -8.61 7.38 20.58
N GLY A 109 -8.43 8.69 20.61
CA GLY A 109 -9.13 9.65 19.73
C GLY A 109 -8.34 10.91 19.45
N ASN A 110 -8.77 11.68 18.45
CA ASN A 110 -8.20 12.99 18.13
C ASN A 110 -8.80 14.01 19.11
N VAL A 111 -7.97 14.68 19.92
CA VAL A 111 -8.44 15.66 20.90
C VAL A 111 -8.74 17.00 20.23
N THR A 112 -9.87 17.10 19.53
CA THR A 112 -10.44 18.40 19.18
C THR A 112 -11.30 18.87 20.34
N SER A 113 -10.66 19.44 21.36
CA SER A 113 -11.24 20.00 22.60
C SER A 113 -11.98 19.00 23.51
N SER A 114 -11.83 19.19 24.81
CA SER A 114 -12.15 18.23 25.87
C SER A 114 -13.62 17.96 26.14
N ASP A 115 -14.59 18.56 25.44
CA ASP A 115 -15.96 18.58 25.97
C ASP A 115 -17.13 18.25 25.03
N ASP A 116 -16.96 17.98 23.73
CA ASP A 116 -18.12 17.72 22.84
C ASP A 116 -17.92 16.59 21.82
N TYR A 117 -17.65 15.35 22.27
CA TYR A 117 -17.89 14.20 21.40
C TYR A 117 -19.38 13.88 21.36
N VAL A 118 -20.09 14.44 20.38
CA VAL A 118 -21.42 13.97 19.97
C VAL A 118 -21.22 12.65 19.21
N PRO A 119 -21.65 11.49 19.75
CA PRO A 119 -21.53 10.23 19.03
C PRO A 119 -22.35 10.30 17.72
N PRO A 120 -21.89 9.69 16.61
CA PRO A 120 -22.70 9.57 15.41
C PRO A 120 -23.95 8.77 15.79
N THR A 121 -25.10 9.44 15.76
CA THR A 121 -26.40 8.80 15.95
C THR A 121 -26.63 7.91 14.74
N CYS A 122 -26.57 6.59 14.96
CA CYS A 122 -27.16 5.65 14.01
C CYS A 122 -28.67 5.90 14.03
N THR A 123 -29.17 6.61 13.03
CA THR A 123 -30.61 6.69 12.75
C THR A 123 -31.04 5.34 12.19
N MET A 124 -32.11 4.78 12.77
CA MET A 124 -32.74 3.55 12.30
C MET A 124 -33.43 3.74 10.95
#